data_AF-A0A7J3MU90-F1
#
_entry.id   AF-A0A7J3MU90-F1
#
_cell.length_a   1.000
_cell.length_b   1.000
_cell.length_c   1.000
_cell.angle_alpha   90.00
_cell.angle_beta   90.00
_cell.angle_gamma   90.00
#
_symmetry.space_group_name_H-M   'P 1'
#
loop_
_entity.id
_entity.type
_entity.pdbx_description
1 polymer ?
#
loop_
_entity_poly.entity_id
_entity_poly.type
_entity_poly.pdbx_seq_one_letter_code
_entity_poly.pdbx_strand_id
1 'polypeptide(L)'
;PREHGPIGVMLQEHEQGRQIVKQIERALKDLGEEEAKHLEITELCESYVELLKQHIAKENEVLFPMGESVTSMEDKTSTNTCYERVESAEVGHGVHEKYVKLADSF
;
A
#
# COMPACT_ATOMS: atom_id res chain seq x y z
N PRO A 1 17.86 4.63 -9.16
CA PRO A 1 17.21 5.80 -9.82
C PRO A 1 15.75 5.91 -9.38
N ARG A 2 15.25 7.13 -9.05
CA ARG A 2 13.85 7.33 -8.63
C ARG A 2 12.87 7.42 -9.80
N GLU A 3 13.37 7.47 -11.03
CA GLU A 3 12.60 7.50 -12.26
C GLU A 3 13.08 6.41 -13.23
N HIS A 4 12.18 5.98 -14.13
CA HIS A 4 12.46 5.09 -15.28
C HIS A 4 13.07 3.70 -14.93
N GLY A 5 12.60 3.07 -13.85
CA GLY A 5 12.94 1.69 -13.48
C GLY A 5 11.93 1.08 -12.52
N PRO A 6 12.12 -0.17 -12.06
CA PRO A 6 11.15 -0.87 -11.20
C PRO A 6 10.72 -0.04 -9.99
N ILE A 7 11.66 0.63 -9.32
CA ILE A 7 11.36 1.53 -8.19
C ILE A 7 10.51 2.74 -8.59
N GLY A 8 10.75 3.32 -9.78
CA GLY A 8 9.95 4.44 -10.28
C GLY A 8 8.49 4.05 -10.56
N VAL A 9 8.28 2.85 -11.10
CA VAL A 9 6.94 2.28 -11.31
C VAL A 9 6.21 2.13 -9.97
N MET A 10 6.88 1.57 -8.95
CA MET A 10 6.27 1.41 -7.62
C MET A 10 5.93 2.74 -6.96
N LEU A 11 6.78 3.75 -7.08
CA LEU A 11 6.52 5.09 -6.54
C LEU A 11 5.30 5.75 -7.21
N GLN A 12 5.15 5.56 -8.53
CA GLN A 12 3.98 6.05 -9.26
C GLN A 12 2.71 5.32 -8.79
N GLU A 13 2.74 4.01 -8.65
CA GLU A 13 1.60 3.22 -8.18
C GLU A 13 1.21 3.56 -6.75
N HIS A 14 2.17 3.80 -5.86
CA HIS A 14 1.90 4.31 -4.52
C HIS A 14 1.19 5.65 -4.55
N GLU A 15 1.56 6.55 -5.46
CA GLU A 15 0.85 7.82 -5.61
C GLU A 15 -0.56 7.63 -6.17
N GLN A 16 -0.73 6.76 -7.17
CA GLN A 16 -2.05 6.40 -7.69
C GLN A 16 -2.96 5.85 -6.58
N GLY A 17 -2.45 4.92 -5.75
CA GLY A 17 -3.18 4.37 -4.61
C GLY A 17 -3.60 5.45 -3.61
N ARG A 18 -2.68 6.37 -3.26
CA ARG A 18 -3.00 7.53 -2.40
C ARG A 18 -4.08 8.42 -3.00
N GLN A 19 -4.09 8.62 -4.32
CA GLN A 19 -5.11 9.43 -4.98
C GLN A 19 -6.49 8.74 -5.00
N ILE A 20 -6.54 7.41 -5.18
CA ILE A 20 -7.80 6.66 -5.09
C ILE A 20 -8.36 6.73 -3.66
N VAL A 21 -7.53 6.52 -2.63
CA VAL A 21 -7.96 6.63 -1.23
C VAL A 21 -8.51 8.03 -0.92
N LYS A 22 -7.88 9.11 -1.41
CA LYS A 22 -8.40 10.48 -1.27
C LYS A 22 -9.74 10.68 -1.97
N GLN A 23 -9.95 10.02 -3.12
CA GLN A 23 -11.23 10.08 -3.83
C GLN A 23 -12.32 9.34 -3.06
N ILE A 24 -12.04 8.14 -2.54
CA ILE A 24 -12.95 7.39 -1.67
C ILE A 24 -13.33 8.25 -0.44
N GLU A 25 -12.35 8.87 0.22
CA GLU A 25 -12.61 9.74 1.38
C GLU A 25 -13.55 10.92 1.03
N ARG A 26 -13.40 11.52 -0.16
CA ARG A 26 -14.26 12.60 -0.62
C ARG A 26 -15.67 12.11 -0.94
N ALA A 27 -15.78 11.03 -1.71
CA ALA A 27 -17.08 10.43 -2.07
C ALA A 27 -17.87 10.01 -0.83
N LEU A 28 -17.19 9.51 0.20
CA LEU A 28 -17.81 9.18 1.50
C LEU A 28 -18.31 10.40 2.28
N LYS A 29 -17.65 11.56 2.16
CA LYS A 29 -18.08 12.81 2.82
C LYS A 29 -19.34 13.39 2.18
N ASP A 30 -19.49 13.20 0.87
CA ASP A 30 -20.63 13.69 0.08
C ASP A 30 -21.73 12.63 -0.10
N LEU A 31 -21.62 11.52 0.63
CA LEU A 31 -22.55 10.38 0.54
C LEU A 31 -23.98 10.81 0.92
N GLY A 32 -24.91 10.56 0.00
CA GLY A 32 -26.35 10.67 0.21
C GLY A 32 -27.04 9.38 -0.22
N GLU A 33 -28.36 9.35 -0.19
CA GLU A 33 -29.16 8.15 -0.56
C GLU A 33 -29.20 7.86 -2.08
N GLU A 34 -28.44 8.61 -2.88
CA GLU A 34 -28.40 8.47 -4.32
C GLU A 34 -27.58 7.24 -4.71
N GLU A 35 -28.22 6.27 -5.39
CA GLU A 35 -27.57 5.05 -5.88
C GLU A 35 -26.28 5.32 -6.68
N ALA A 36 -26.25 6.42 -7.44
CA ALA A 36 -25.07 6.83 -8.21
C ALA A 36 -23.83 7.09 -7.33
N LYS A 37 -24.00 7.60 -6.11
CA LYS A 37 -22.90 7.84 -5.17
C LYS A 37 -22.38 6.53 -4.58
N HIS A 38 -23.26 5.58 -4.33
CA HIS A 38 -22.87 4.23 -3.90
C HIS A 38 -22.10 3.48 -5.00
N LEU A 39 -22.52 3.64 -6.25
CA LEU A 39 -21.82 3.06 -7.40
C LEU A 39 -20.41 3.66 -7.55
N GLU A 40 -20.28 4.99 -7.47
CA GLU A 40 -18.97 5.67 -7.55
C GLU A 40 -17.98 5.16 -6.50
N ILE A 41 -18.41 5.00 -5.24
CA ILE A 41 -17.55 4.48 -4.16
C ILE A 41 -17.14 3.04 -4.45
N THR A 42 -18.07 2.22 -4.93
CA THR A 42 -17.80 0.82 -5.30
C THR A 42 -16.74 0.74 -6.40
N GLU A 43 -16.89 1.51 -7.47
CA GLU A 43 -15.95 1.56 -8.60
C GLU A 43 -14.54 2.03 -8.17
N LEU A 44 -14.46 3.02 -7.27
CA LEU A 44 -13.20 3.47 -6.68
C LEU A 44 -12.54 2.37 -5.83
N CYS A 45 -13.33 1.63 -5.04
CA CYS A 45 -12.83 0.52 -4.23
C CYS A 45 -12.33 -0.64 -5.10
N GLU A 46 -13.07 -0.99 -6.16
CA GLU A 46 -12.65 -2.01 -7.13
C GLU A 46 -11.35 -1.62 -7.82
N SER A 47 -11.23 -0.35 -8.23
CA SER A 47 -10.00 0.20 -8.81
C SER A 47 -8.81 0.13 -7.83
N TYR A 48 -9.04 0.40 -6.55
CA TYR A 48 -8.01 0.27 -5.52
C TYR A 48 -7.58 -1.19 -5.31
N VAL A 49 -8.53 -2.12 -5.27
CA VAL A 49 -8.26 -3.55 -5.13
C VAL A 49 -7.46 -4.08 -6.32
N GLU A 50 -7.83 -3.70 -7.55
CA GLU A 50 -7.10 -4.12 -8.75
C GLU A 50 -5.67 -3.58 -8.75
N LEU A 51 -5.49 -2.30 -8.40
CA LEU A 51 -4.16 -1.70 -8.25
C LEU A 51 -3.32 -2.48 -7.23
N LEU A 52 -3.87 -2.77 -6.04
CA LEU A 52 -3.16 -3.50 -4.99
C LEU A 52 -2.77 -4.91 -5.41
N LYS A 53 -3.64 -5.66 -6.10
CA LYS A 53 -3.32 -7.00 -6.59
C LYS A 53 -2.12 -6.98 -7.53
N GLN A 54 -2.12 -6.06 -8.49
CA GLN A 54 -1.01 -5.91 -9.44
C GLN A 54 0.27 -5.42 -8.75
N HIS A 55 0.14 -4.53 -7.78
CA HIS A 55 1.24 -4.00 -7.00
C HIS A 55 1.94 -5.10 -6.18
N ILE A 56 1.16 -5.86 -5.40
CA ILE A 56 1.64 -6.96 -4.57
C ILE A 56 2.31 -8.04 -5.42
N ALA A 57 1.78 -8.35 -6.60
CA ALA A 57 2.41 -9.29 -7.51
C ALA A 57 3.82 -8.83 -7.95
N LYS A 58 4.00 -7.54 -8.28
CA LYS A 58 5.32 -6.98 -8.64
C LYS A 58 6.29 -7.03 -7.46
N GLU A 59 5.82 -6.76 -6.26
CA GLU A 59 6.63 -6.87 -5.05
C GLU A 59 7.09 -8.32 -4.82
N ASN A 60 6.14 -9.25 -4.73
CA ASN A 60 6.41 -10.64 -4.37
C ASN A 60 7.17 -11.42 -5.44
N GLU A 61 6.86 -11.20 -6.71
CA GLU A 61 7.40 -12.03 -7.80
C GLU A 61 8.66 -11.44 -8.43
N VAL A 62 8.90 -10.13 -8.27
CA VAL A 62 10.01 -9.44 -8.93
C VAL A 62 10.90 -8.72 -7.93
N LEU A 63 10.38 -7.74 -7.19
CA LEU A 63 11.21 -6.82 -6.41
C LEU A 63 11.80 -7.46 -5.17
N PHE A 64 11.05 -8.25 -4.41
CA PHE A 64 11.56 -8.94 -3.23
C PHE A 64 12.60 -10.00 -3.60
N PRO A 65 12.39 -10.88 -4.61
CA PRO A 65 13.44 -11.78 -5.08
C PRO A 65 14.68 -11.04 -5.57
N MET A 66 14.51 -9.93 -6.31
CA MET A 66 15.64 -9.10 -6.74
C MET A 66 16.39 -8.52 -5.54
N GLY A 67 15.70 -7.96 -4.55
CA GLY A 67 16.28 -7.42 -3.34
C GLY A 67 17.05 -8.48 -2.54
N GLU A 68 16.46 -9.66 -2.38
CA GLU A 68 17.07 -10.80 -1.68
C GLU A 68 18.38 -11.25 -2.36
N SER A 69 18.45 -11.18 -3.70
CA SER A 69 19.62 -11.59 -4.47
C SER A 69 20.81 -10.62 -4.38
N VAL A 70 20.57 -9.36 -4.01
CA VAL A 70 21.60 -8.30 -4.01
C VAL A 70 21.94 -7.75 -2.62
N THR A 71 21.15 -8.07 -1.60
CA THR A 71 21.33 -7.55 -0.23
C THR A 71 22.11 -8.52 0.66
N SER A 72 23.00 -7.97 1.47
CA SER A 72 23.70 -8.70 2.53
C SER A 72 22.83 -8.85 3.78
N MET A 73 23.29 -9.68 4.73
CA MET A 73 22.63 -9.76 6.04
C MET A 73 22.69 -8.43 6.80
N GLU A 74 23.78 -7.66 6.64
CA GLU A 74 23.92 -6.35 7.26
C GLU A 74 22.88 -5.35 6.71
N ASP A 75 22.68 -5.35 5.38
CA ASP A 75 21.66 -4.51 4.73
C ASP A 75 20.25 -4.82 5.26
N LYS A 76 19.93 -6.11 5.41
CA LYS A 76 18.63 -6.57 5.94
C LYS A 76 18.43 -6.16 7.39
N THR A 77 19.45 -6.37 8.24
CA THR A 77 19.41 -5.92 9.63
C THR A 77 19.21 -4.42 9.73
N SER A 78 19.98 -3.63 8.96
CA SER A 78 19.85 -2.17 8.94
C SER A 78 18.46 -1.70 8.50
N THR A 79 17.91 -2.35 7.47
CA THR A 79 16.57 -2.05 6.93
C THR A 79 15.48 -2.38 7.95
N ASN A 80 15.55 -3.54 8.62
CA ASN A 80 14.58 -3.94 9.63
C ASN A 80 14.60 -3.01 10.86
N THR A 81 15.78 -2.61 11.33
CA THR A 81 15.88 -1.61 12.39
C THR A 81 15.25 -0.28 11.98
N CYS A 82 15.33 0.11 10.71
CA CYS A 82 14.64 1.30 10.22
C CYS A 82 13.12 1.14 10.24
N TYR A 83 12.57 -0.04 9.89
CA TYR A 83 11.14 -0.31 10.01
C TYR A 83 10.66 -0.22 11.46
N GLU A 84 11.36 -0.88 12.39
CA GLU A 84 11.01 -0.84 13.83
C GLU A 84 10.99 0.61 14.36
N ARG A 85 11.96 1.44 13.94
CA ARG A 85 12.02 2.84 14.32
C ARG A 85 10.82 3.63 13.81
N VAL A 86 10.45 3.47 12.54
CA VAL A 86 9.30 4.18 11.93
C VAL A 86 7.99 3.70 12.57
N GLU A 87 7.87 2.41 12.82
CA GLU A 87 6.68 1.84 13.47
C GLU A 87 6.48 2.42 14.88
N SER A 88 7.55 2.48 15.68
CA SER A 88 7.51 3.06 17.02
C SER A 88 7.29 4.58 17.02
N ALA A 89 7.93 5.32 16.10
CA ALA A 89 7.96 6.78 16.13
C ALA A 89 6.80 7.46 15.37
N GLU A 90 6.30 6.86 14.29
CA GLU A 90 5.36 7.52 13.37
C GLU A 90 4.03 6.78 13.23
N VAL A 91 4.05 5.44 13.15
CA VAL A 91 2.82 4.64 12.97
C VAL A 91 2.09 4.44 14.30
N GLY A 92 2.83 4.24 15.39
CA GLY A 92 2.32 4.01 16.73
C GLY A 92 2.23 2.52 17.08
N HIS A 93 2.58 2.19 18.33
CA HIS A 93 2.57 0.82 18.83
C HIS A 93 1.19 0.15 18.69
N GLY A 94 1.15 -1.08 18.15
CA GLY A 94 -0.07 -1.88 18.05
C GLY A 94 -0.87 -1.71 16.76
N VAL A 95 -0.48 -0.76 15.89
CA VAL A 95 -1.22 -0.47 14.65
C VAL A 95 -1.01 -1.55 13.60
N HIS A 96 0.21 -2.06 13.46
CA HIS A 96 0.49 -3.18 12.57
C HIS A 96 -0.34 -4.41 12.96
N GLU A 97 -0.31 -4.79 14.24
CA GLU A 97 -1.06 -5.93 14.76
C GLU A 97 -2.58 -5.75 14.62
N LYS A 98 -3.07 -4.51 14.76
CA LYS A 98 -4.48 -4.18 14.53
C LYS A 98 -4.89 -4.52 13.10
N TYR A 99 -4.11 -4.11 12.10
CA TYR A 99 -4.46 -4.34 10.70
C TYR A 99 -4.26 -5.80 10.28
N VAL A 100 -3.24 -6.49 10.80
CA VAL A 100 -3.07 -7.94 10.59
C VAL A 100 -4.29 -8.71 11.12
N LYS A 101 -4.71 -8.43 12.37
CA LYS A 101 -5.91 -9.08 12.95
C LYS A 101 -7.18 -8.80 12.17
N LEU A 102 -7.31 -7.59 11.62
CA LEU A 102 -8.45 -7.25 10.77
C LEU A 102 -8.43 -8.07 9.48
N ALA A 103 -7.28 -8.19 8.82
CA ALA A 103 -7.14 -8.98 7.60
C ALA A 103 -7.46 -10.46 7.84
N ASP A 104 -6.98 -11.04 8.95
CA ASP A 104 -7.22 -12.44 9.32
C ASP A 104 -8.66 -12.72 9.79
N SER A 105 -9.49 -11.68 9.98
CA SER A 105 -10.87 -11.83 10.46
C SER A 105 -11.90 -12.04 9.35
N PHE A 106 -11.47 -12.03 8.09
CA PHE A 106 -12.29 -12.27 6.89
C PHE A 106 -11.81 -13.50 6.13
#